data_AF-A0A6G2DW65-F1
#
_entry.id   AF-A0A6G2DW65-F1
#
_cell.length_a   1.000
_cell.length_b   1.000
_cell.length_c   1.000
_cell.angle_alpha   90.00
_cell.angle_beta   90.00
_cell.angle_gamma   90.00
#
_symmetry.space_group_name_H-M   'P 1'
#
loop_
_entity.id
_entity.type
_entity.pdbx_description
1 polymer ?
#
loop_
_entity_poly.entity_id
_entity_poly.type
_entity_poly.pdbx_seq_one_letter_code
_entity_poly.pdbx_strand_id
1 'polypeptide(L)'
;GQMGAVTVATSMAGRGTDIKLGKGVAELGGLIVIGTERMESQRIDLQIRGRSGRQGDPGMSKFFVSLEDDVIKKFGPSWVHKKYKDYQVQDMTQPEVLKGRKYRKLVEKAQHASDSAGRSARRQTLEYAESMNIQRDIVYKERNRLIDGSRDLEDVVVDIIERYTEEV
;
A
#
# COMPACT_ATOMS: atom_id res chain seq x y z
N GLY A 1 -4.82 17.56 17.50
CA GLY A 1 -5.22 18.81 16.86
C GLY A 1 -5.38 19.89 17.89
N GLN A 2 -4.28 20.28 18.54
CA GLN A 2 -4.28 21.44 19.43
C GLN A 2 -3.98 22.70 18.61
N MET A 3 -4.37 23.87 19.11
CA MET A 3 -4.10 25.14 18.44
C MET A 3 -2.57 25.32 18.25
N GLY A 4 -2.15 25.70 17.05
CA GLY A 4 -0.74 25.88 16.69
C GLY A 4 0.06 24.58 16.47
N ALA A 5 -0.54 23.40 16.61
CA ALA A 5 0.17 22.14 16.41
C ALA A 5 0.46 21.88 14.92
N VAL A 6 1.74 21.65 14.61
CA VAL A 6 2.20 21.18 13.29
C VAL A 6 2.84 19.80 13.48
N THR A 7 2.43 18.82 12.69
CA THR A 7 2.94 17.46 12.77
C THR A 7 3.30 16.96 11.39
N VAL A 8 4.56 16.53 11.23
CA VAL A 8 5.02 15.83 10.04
C VAL A 8 4.97 14.34 10.34
N ALA A 9 4.25 13.59 9.52
CA ALA A 9 4.06 12.16 9.68
C ALA A 9 4.37 11.45 8.37
N THR A 10 5.13 10.36 8.45
CA THR A 10 5.25 9.40 7.34
C THR A 10 3.96 8.58 7.25
N SER A 11 3.76 7.87 6.14
CA SER A 11 2.51 7.17 5.80
C SER A 11 1.96 6.25 6.91
N MET A 12 2.82 5.67 7.75
CA MET A 12 2.43 4.74 8.81
C MET A 12 2.44 5.35 10.22
N ALA A 13 3.01 6.55 10.41
CA ALA A 13 3.14 7.16 11.72
C ALA A 13 1.77 7.56 12.29
N GLY A 14 1.54 7.29 13.58
CA GLY A 14 0.28 7.63 14.26
C GLY A 14 -0.94 6.84 13.77
N ARG A 15 -0.75 5.68 13.12
CA ARG A 15 -1.86 4.81 12.73
C ARG A 15 -2.54 4.22 13.97
N GLY A 16 -3.88 4.23 13.98
CA GLY A 16 -4.68 3.73 15.10
C GLY A 16 -4.92 4.75 16.23
N THR A 17 -4.22 5.88 16.23
CA THR A 17 -4.48 6.98 17.18
C THR A 17 -5.40 8.02 16.55
N ASP A 18 -6.45 8.39 17.26
CA ASP A 18 -7.41 9.41 16.83
C ASP A 18 -6.91 10.82 17.19
N ILE A 19 -7.16 11.78 16.29
CA ILE A 19 -6.72 13.16 16.47
C ILE A 19 -7.91 14.01 16.91
N LYS A 20 -8.14 14.09 18.21
CA LYS A 20 -9.19 14.96 18.77
C LYS A 20 -8.82 16.44 18.61
N LEU A 21 -9.81 17.26 18.32
CA LEU A 21 -9.69 18.72 18.30
C LEU A 21 -9.61 19.25 19.73
N GLY A 22 -8.67 20.17 19.96
CA GLY A 22 -8.59 20.94 21.20
C GLY A 22 -9.72 21.96 21.32
N LYS A 23 -9.90 22.55 22.51
CA LYS A 23 -10.88 23.60 22.74
C LYS A 23 -10.65 24.78 21.77
N GLY A 24 -11.71 25.29 21.15
CA GLY A 24 -11.66 26.41 20.19
C GLY A 24 -11.12 26.06 18.78
N VAL A 25 -10.58 24.86 18.56
CA VAL A 25 -10.00 24.49 17.25
C VAL A 25 -11.06 24.24 16.18
N ALA A 26 -12.23 23.73 16.58
CA ALA A 26 -13.35 23.52 15.66
C ALA A 26 -13.84 24.85 15.03
N GLU A 27 -13.88 25.92 15.81
CA GLU A 27 -14.26 27.28 15.38
C GLU A 27 -13.28 27.87 14.35
N LEU A 28 -12.02 27.41 14.38
CA LEU A 28 -10.97 27.80 13.41
C LEU A 28 -11.00 26.98 12.12
N GLY A 29 -11.97 26.07 11.95
CA GLY A 29 -12.09 25.19 10.78
C GLY A 29 -11.45 23.80 10.97
N GLY A 30 -10.98 23.48 12.17
CA GLY A 30 -10.55 22.13 12.56
C GLY A 30 -9.20 21.68 12.00
N LEU A 31 -9.02 20.37 11.84
CA LEU A 31 -7.74 19.80 11.42
C LEU A 31 -7.55 19.92 9.90
N ILE A 32 -6.43 20.51 9.49
CA ILE A 32 -6.00 20.52 8.09
C ILE A 32 -4.98 19.39 7.87
N VAL A 33 -5.26 18.53 6.91
CA VAL A 33 -4.36 17.46 6.48
C VAL A 33 -3.77 17.82 5.12
N ILE A 34 -2.45 17.88 5.05
CA ILE A 34 -1.72 18.18 3.81
C ILE A 34 -0.98 16.91 3.36
N GLY A 35 -1.35 16.39 2.19
CA GLY A 35 -0.58 15.36 1.51
C GLY A 35 0.47 16.00 0.61
N THR A 36 1.72 15.58 0.73
CA THR A 36 2.86 16.11 -0.06
C THR A 36 3.06 15.39 -1.39
N GLU A 37 2.44 14.22 -1.54
CA GLU A 37 2.52 13.37 -2.73
C GLU A 37 1.28 12.46 -2.80
N ARG A 38 1.13 11.71 -3.89
CA ARG A 38 0.11 10.66 -4.01
C ARG A 38 0.73 9.30 -3.78
N MET A 39 0.07 8.50 -2.96
CA MET A 39 0.50 7.13 -2.68
C MET A 39 0.20 6.22 -3.87
N GLU A 40 0.87 5.06 -3.92
CA GLU A 40 0.61 4.02 -4.93
C GLU A 40 -0.85 3.54 -4.93
N SER A 41 -1.48 3.55 -3.75
CA SER A 41 -2.87 3.12 -3.57
C SER A 41 -3.78 4.26 -3.14
N GLN A 42 -4.92 4.40 -3.82
CA GLN A 42 -5.95 5.39 -3.46
C GLN A 42 -6.44 5.19 -2.02
N ARG A 43 -6.43 3.95 -1.53
CA ARG A 43 -6.83 3.61 -0.16
C ARG A 43 -5.97 4.31 0.89
N ILE A 44 -4.68 4.48 0.64
CA ILE A 44 -3.77 5.13 1.60
C ILE A 44 -4.04 6.64 1.61
N ASP A 45 -4.26 7.24 0.45
CA ASP A 45 -4.67 8.66 0.38
C ASP A 45 -5.98 8.91 1.14
N LEU A 46 -6.96 8.01 1.01
CA LEU A 46 -8.22 8.09 1.76
C LEU A 46 -8.01 7.95 3.27
N GLN A 47 -7.07 7.12 3.72
CA GLN A 47 -6.71 7.02 5.14
C GLN A 47 -6.06 8.29 5.67
N ILE A 48 -5.24 8.96 4.86
CA ILE A 48 -4.65 10.26 5.19
C ILE A 48 -5.75 11.30 5.32
N ARG A 49 -6.65 11.40 4.33
CA ARG A 49 -7.81 12.33 4.36
C ARG A 49 -8.69 12.13 5.58
N GLY A 50 -8.97 10.86 5.91
CA GLY A 50 -9.79 10.46 7.06
C GLY A 50 -9.15 10.70 8.43
N ARG A 51 -7.98 11.37 8.51
CA ARG A 51 -7.45 11.90 9.77
C ARG A 51 -8.12 13.21 10.18
N SER A 52 -8.63 13.98 9.23
CA SER A 52 -9.50 15.14 9.47
C SER A 52 -10.98 14.75 9.40
N GLY A 53 -11.87 15.61 9.91
CA GLY A 53 -13.31 15.43 9.76
C GLY A 53 -13.91 14.28 10.56
N ARG A 54 -13.31 13.93 11.70
CA ARG A 54 -13.76 12.82 12.55
C ARG A 54 -15.06 13.18 13.25
N GLN A 55 -16.03 12.27 13.30
CA GLN A 55 -17.30 12.47 14.03
C GLN A 55 -18.07 13.75 13.63
N GLY A 56 -17.92 14.21 12.39
CA GLY A 56 -18.56 15.45 11.92
C GLY A 56 -17.81 16.74 12.27
N ASP A 57 -16.62 16.63 12.87
CA ASP A 57 -15.73 17.77 13.08
C ASP A 57 -15.44 18.51 11.77
N PRO A 58 -15.25 19.85 11.80
CA PRO A 58 -14.74 20.57 10.64
C PRO A 58 -13.30 20.14 10.34
N GLY A 59 -12.92 20.23 9.07
CA GLY A 59 -11.57 19.91 8.63
C GLY A 59 -11.41 20.03 7.13
N MET A 60 -10.16 20.07 6.69
CA MET A 60 -9.82 20.14 5.28
C MET A 60 -8.69 19.15 4.97
N SER A 61 -8.75 18.54 3.79
CA SER A 61 -7.61 17.79 3.27
C SER A 61 -7.23 18.31 1.89
N LYS A 62 -5.93 18.49 1.66
CA LYS A 62 -5.41 18.96 0.37
C LYS A 62 -4.13 18.21 0.03
N PHE A 63 -4.06 17.73 -1.21
CA PHE A 63 -2.89 17.05 -1.74
C PHE A 63 -2.18 17.97 -2.72
N PHE A 64 -0.88 18.11 -2.53
CA PHE A 64 0.05 18.68 -3.49
C PHE A 64 0.75 17.52 -4.19
N VAL A 65 0.91 17.62 -5.51
CA VAL A 65 1.37 16.52 -6.36
C VAL A 65 2.22 17.13 -7.44
N SER A 66 3.36 16.51 -7.74
CA SER A 66 4.22 16.90 -8.85
C SER A 66 4.09 15.92 -10.01
N LEU A 67 4.45 16.36 -11.21
CA LEU A 67 4.70 15.43 -12.33
C LEU A 67 5.95 14.56 -12.08
N GLU A 68 6.75 14.92 -11.08
CA GLU A 68 7.97 14.26 -10.66
C GLU A 68 7.75 13.15 -9.62
N ASP A 69 6.53 12.99 -9.11
CA ASP A 69 6.23 11.99 -8.09
C ASP A 69 6.43 10.56 -8.65
N ASP A 70 6.86 9.64 -7.79
CA ASP A 70 7.19 8.27 -8.19
C ASP A 70 6.05 7.52 -8.87
N VAL A 71 4.81 7.72 -8.41
CA VAL A 71 3.62 7.11 -9.03
C VAL A 71 3.45 7.61 -10.47
N ILE A 72 3.73 8.89 -10.73
CA ILE A 72 3.62 9.49 -12.05
C ILE A 72 4.78 9.05 -12.95
N LYS A 73 6.01 8.99 -12.42
CA LYS A 73 7.18 8.48 -13.15
C LYS A 73 7.00 7.02 -13.56
N LYS A 74 6.50 6.16 -12.67
CA LYS A 74 6.36 4.72 -12.95
C LYS A 74 5.15 4.39 -13.80
N PHE A 75 4.01 5.05 -13.57
CA PHE A 75 2.72 4.66 -14.16
C PHE A 75 2.08 5.74 -15.05
N GLY A 76 2.75 6.89 -15.20
CA GLY A 76 2.31 7.96 -16.08
C GLY A 76 2.57 7.65 -17.56
N PRO A 77 1.79 8.26 -18.48
CA PRO A 77 1.98 8.11 -19.91
C PRO A 77 3.27 8.77 -20.39
N SER A 78 3.81 8.29 -21.52
CA SER A 78 5.10 8.71 -22.08
C SER A 78 5.23 10.23 -22.31
N TRP A 79 4.15 10.92 -22.69
CA TRP A 79 4.19 12.37 -22.91
C TRP A 79 4.50 13.18 -21.63
N VAL A 80 4.18 12.66 -20.44
CA VAL A 80 4.48 13.33 -19.17
C VAL A 80 5.99 13.37 -18.96
N HIS A 81 6.69 12.31 -19.31
CA HIS A 81 8.15 12.23 -19.24
C HIS A 81 8.82 13.25 -20.18
N LYS A 82 8.23 13.49 -21.36
CA LYS A 82 8.71 14.53 -22.27
C LYS A 82 8.50 15.93 -21.68
N LYS A 83 7.29 16.22 -21.20
CA LYS A 83 6.98 17.50 -20.56
C LYS A 83 7.81 17.76 -19.30
N TYR A 84 8.14 16.71 -18.54
CA TYR A 84 9.06 16.78 -17.41
C TYR A 84 10.49 17.10 -17.84
N LYS A 85 11.03 16.41 -18.86
CA LYS A 85 12.38 16.71 -19.37
C LYS A 85 12.51 18.12 -19.92
N ASP A 86 11.44 18.64 -20.52
CA ASP A 86 11.37 20.02 -21.01
C ASP A 86 11.23 21.04 -19.86
N TYR A 87 10.82 20.60 -18.66
CA TYR A 87 10.73 21.42 -17.45
C TYR A 87 12.12 21.51 -16.78
N GLN A 88 12.96 22.44 -17.25
CA GLN A 88 14.24 22.72 -16.60
C GLN A 88 14.03 23.67 -15.41
N VAL A 89 14.29 23.15 -14.21
CA VAL A 89 14.17 23.87 -12.93
C VAL A 89 15.12 25.09 -12.85
N GLN A 90 16.16 25.14 -13.70
CA GLN A 90 17.22 26.15 -13.62
C GLN A 90 16.77 27.58 -14.02
N ASP A 91 15.67 27.74 -14.76
CA ASP A 91 15.25 29.06 -15.29
C ASP A 91 14.02 29.68 -14.59
N MET A 92 13.47 29.06 -13.54
CA MET A 92 12.25 29.55 -12.89
C MET A 92 12.41 29.75 -11.38
N THR A 93 12.27 31.00 -10.94
CA THR A 93 12.21 31.39 -9.52
C THR A 93 10.87 31.04 -8.85
N GLN A 94 9.86 30.59 -9.60
CA GLN A 94 8.52 30.26 -9.07
C GLN A 94 7.93 28.98 -9.69
N PRO A 95 7.25 28.14 -8.88
CA PRO A 95 6.57 26.94 -9.35
C PRO A 95 5.33 27.26 -10.19
N GLU A 96 5.16 26.59 -11.33
CA GLU A 96 3.95 26.71 -12.17
C GLU A 96 2.83 25.81 -11.62
N VAL A 97 1.72 26.41 -11.20
CA VAL A 97 0.58 25.64 -10.68
C VAL A 97 -0.26 25.06 -11.82
N LEU A 98 -0.19 23.74 -11.97
CA LEU A 98 -0.95 22.99 -12.97
C LEU A 98 -2.41 22.76 -12.55
N LYS A 99 -3.34 23.64 -12.95
CA LYS A 99 -4.77 23.59 -12.54
C LYS A 99 -5.71 22.85 -13.52
N GLY A 100 -5.20 22.32 -14.63
CA GLY A 100 -6.03 21.71 -15.68
C GLY A 100 -6.64 20.35 -15.30
N ARG A 101 -7.91 20.09 -15.69
CA ARG A 101 -8.60 18.79 -15.51
C ARG A 101 -7.81 17.60 -16.03
N LYS A 102 -7.00 17.80 -17.09
CA LYS A 102 -6.12 16.78 -17.66
C LYS A 102 -5.09 16.23 -16.65
N TYR A 103 -4.55 17.08 -15.78
CA TYR A 103 -3.56 16.67 -14.79
C TYR A 103 -4.20 15.89 -13.64
N ARG A 104 -5.42 16.27 -13.23
CA ARG A 104 -6.18 15.48 -12.26
C ARG A 104 -6.47 14.06 -12.78
N LYS A 105 -6.96 13.96 -14.03
CA LYS A 105 -7.18 12.66 -14.68
C LYS A 105 -5.90 11.84 -14.84
N LEU A 106 -4.78 12.50 -15.14
CA LEU A 106 -3.48 11.86 -15.22
C LEU A 106 -3.12 11.18 -13.89
N VAL A 107 -3.20 11.91 -12.78
CA VAL A 107 -2.87 11.39 -11.45
C VAL A 107 -3.79 10.24 -11.06
N GLU A 108 -5.10 10.36 -11.32
CA GLU A 108 -6.08 9.28 -11.08
C GLU A 108 -5.75 8.03 -11.89
N LYS A 109 -5.38 8.16 -13.17
CA LYS A 109 -5.00 7.03 -14.03
C LYS A 109 -3.72 6.34 -13.56
N ALA A 110 -2.69 7.12 -13.23
CA ALA A 110 -1.42 6.58 -12.74
C ALA A 110 -1.62 5.78 -11.45
N GLN A 111 -2.43 6.29 -10.51
CA GLN A 111 -2.77 5.58 -9.28
C GLN A 111 -3.56 4.28 -9.54
N HIS A 112 -4.56 4.31 -10.43
CA HIS A 112 -5.29 3.09 -10.81
C HIS A 112 -4.41 2.03 -11.47
N ALA A 113 -3.44 2.45 -12.29
CA ALA A 113 -2.47 1.54 -12.90
C ALA A 113 -1.55 0.93 -11.83
N SER A 114 -1.06 1.72 -10.87
CA SER A 114 -0.27 1.24 -9.73
C SER A 114 -1.04 0.22 -8.87
N ASP A 115 -2.28 0.53 -8.48
CA ASP A 115 -3.15 -0.38 -7.73
C ASP A 115 -3.43 -1.69 -8.50
N SER A 116 -3.56 -1.62 -9.83
CA SER A 116 -3.82 -2.79 -10.68
C SER A 116 -2.57 -3.66 -10.82
N ALA A 117 -1.40 -3.07 -11.00
CA ALA A 117 -0.12 -3.79 -10.97
C ALA A 117 0.08 -4.49 -9.62
N GLY A 118 -0.17 -3.81 -8.50
CA GLY A 118 -0.08 -4.39 -7.17
C GLY A 118 -1.11 -5.51 -6.90
N ARG A 119 -2.29 -5.48 -7.54
CA ARG A 119 -3.25 -6.60 -7.51
C ARG A 119 -2.73 -7.80 -8.29
N SER A 120 -2.20 -7.59 -9.49
CA SER A 120 -1.65 -8.66 -10.33
C SER A 120 -0.47 -9.36 -9.66
N ALA A 121 0.47 -8.60 -9.11
CA ALA A 121 1.64 -9.14 -8.41
C ALA A 121 1.24 -10.00 -7.19
N ARG A 122 0.25 -9.54 -6.41
CA ARG A 122 -0.29 -10.33 -5.28
C ARG A 122 -0.97 -11.61 -5.73
N ARG A 123 -1.74 -11.56 -6.82
CA ARG A 123 -2.39 -12.75 -7.39
C ARG A 123 -1.34 -13.79 -7.80
N GLN A 124 -0.33 -13.39 -8.56
CA GLN A 124 0.74 -14.28 -8.97
C GLN A 124 1.48 -14.88 -7.76
N THR A 125 1.76 -14.08 -6.73
CA THR A 125 2.38 -14.57 -5.49
C THR A 125 1.51 -15.61 -4.78
N LEU A 126 0.19 -15.41 -4.74
CA LEU A 126 -0.75 -16.36 -4.15
C LEU A 126 -0.80 -17.68 -4.94
N GLU A 127 -0.81 -17.60 -6.27
CA GLU A 127 -0.80 -18.77 -7.15
C GLU A 127 0.47 -19.62 -6.93
N TYR A 128 1.65 -18.99 -6.82
CA TYR A 128 2.87 -19.74 -6.47
C TYR A 128 2.85 -20.28 -5.03
N ALA A 129 2.29 -19.53 -4.09
CA ALA A 129 2.19 -19.96 -2.69
C ALA A 129 1.23 -21.15 -2.50
N GLU A 130 0.26 -21.34 -3.39
CA GLU A 130 -0.71 -22.44 -3.31
C GLU A 130 -0.03 -23.81 -3.39
N SER A 131 0.91 -24.01 -4.31
CA SER A 131 1.67 -25.25 -4.41
C SER A 131 2.46 -25.56 -3.12
N MET A 132 3.13 -24.55 -2.57
CA MET A 132 3.86 -24.67 -1.30
C MET A 132 2.93 -24.96 -0.13
N ASN A 133 1.72 -24.39 -0.12
CA ASN A 133 0.73 -24.65 0.93
C ASN A 133 0.21 -26.09 0.88
N ILE A 134 -0.06 -26.64 -0.31
CA ILE A 134 -0.49 -28.05 -0.47
C ILE A 134 0.61 -28.99 0.04
N GLN A 135 1.86 -28.77 -0.37
CA GLN A 135 2.99 -29.57 0.11
C GLN A 135 3.14 -29.48 1.63
N ARG A 136 3.01 -28.26 2.19
CA ARG A 136 3.09 -28.05 3.63
C ARG A 136 1.96 -28.78 4.37
N ASP A 137 0.76 -28.78 3.84
CA ASP A 137 -0.39 -29.47 4.45
C ASP A 137 -0.17 -30.99 4.49
N ILE A 138 0.28 -31.59 3.39
CA ILE A 138 0.61 -33.02 3.33
C ILE A 138 1.68 -33.37 4.37
N VAL A 139 2.79 -32.62 4.41
CA VAL A 139 3.89 -32.85 5.34
C VAL A 139 3.44 -32.66 6.79
N TYR A 140 2.67 -31.61 7.08
CA TYR A 140 2.22 -31.32 8.45
C TYR A 140 1.19 -32.33 8.93
N LYS A 141 0.32 -32.83 8.03
CA LYS A 141 -0.62 -33.89 8.33
C LYS A 141 0.11 -35.19 8.69
N GLU A 142 1.12 -35.58 7.91
CA GLU A 142 1.91 -36.78 8.20
C GLU A 142 2.73 -36.63 9.48
N ARG A 143 3.37 -35.47 9.67
CA ARG A 143 4.07 -35.13 10.93
C ARG A 143 3.15 -35.27 12.14
N ASN A 144 1.95 -34.68 12.09
CA ASN A 144 1.01 -34.74 13.20
C ASN A 144 0.53 -36.18 13.45
N ARG A 145 0.27 -36.95 12.38
CA ARG A 145 -0.09 -38.37 12.48
C ARG A 145 0.95 -39.20 13.25
N LEU A 146 2.24 -38.96 12.96
CA LEU A 146 3.37 -39.60 13.63
C LEU A 146 3.49 -39.15 15.09
N ILE A 147 3.31 -37.85 15.37
CA ILE A 147 3.37 -37.30 16.73
C ILE A 147 2.23 -37.82 17.60
N ASP A 148 1.02 -37.90 17.06
CA ASP A 148 -0.18 -38.34 17.78
C ASP A 148 -0.17 -39.85 18.09
N GLY A 149 0.83 -40.61 17.59
CA GLY A 149 0.98 -42.05 17.85
C GLY A 149 -0.10 -42.90 17.20
N SER A 150 -0.79 -42.38 16.19
CA SER A 150 -1.91 -43.05 15.51
C SER A 150 -1.51 -44.22 14.62
N ARG A 151 -0.21 -44.36 14.32
CA ARG A 151 0.41 -45.48 13.61
C ARG A 151 1.76 -45.77 14.26
N ASP A 152 2.15 -47.04 14.36
CA ASP A 152 3.47 -47.40 14.86
C ASP A 152 4.56 -46.89 13.90
N LEU A 153 5.64 -46.35 14.45
CA LEU A 153 6.73 -45.80 13.65
C LEU A 153 7.46 -46.91 12.87
N GLU A 154 7.56 -48.11 13.43
CA GLU A 154 8.22 -49.24 12.79
C GLU A 154 7.53 -49.59 11.46
N ASP A 155 6.20 -49.66 11.44
CA ASP A 155 5.42 -49.91 10.22
C ASP A 155 5.66 -48.83 9.15
N VAL A 156 5.77 -47.55 9.56
CA VAL A 156 6.02 -46.46 8.61
C VAL A 156 7.42 -46.55 8.02
N VAL A 157 8.41 -46.96 8.80
CA VAL A 157 9.80 -47.12 8.31
C VAL A 157 9.89 -48.30 7.35
N VAL A 158 9.26 -49.43 7.67
CA VAL A 158 9.21 -50.61 6.79
C VAL A 158 8.54 -50.25 5.45
N ASP A 159 7.38 -49.57 5.49
CA ASP A 159 6.68 -49.09 4.29
C ASP A 159 7.54 -48.20 3.38
N ILE A 160 8.46 -47.40 3.96
CA ILE A 160 9.36 -46.52 3.22
C ILE A 160 10.50 -47.33 2.58
N ILE A 161 11.06 -48.28 3.33
CA ILE A 161 12.15 -49.15 2.85
C ILE A 161 11.65 -50.02 1.69
N GLU A 162 10.49 -50.67 1.83
CA GLU A 162 9.91 -51.53 0.79
C GLU A 162 9.66 -50.76 -0.50
N ARG A 163 9.04 -49.57 -0.41
CA ARG A 163 8.83 -48.69 -1.57
C ARG A 163 10.13 -48.30 -2.27
N TYR A 164 11.17 -47.97 -1.50
CA TYR A 164 12.45 -47.59 -2.08
C TYR A 164 13.12 -48.77 -2.79
N THR A 165 13.02 -49.99 -2.25
CA THR A 165 13.55 -51.19 -2.89
C THR A 165 12.77 -51.65 -4.13
N GLU A 166 11.50 -51.27 -4.29
CA GLU A 166 10.70 -51.56 -5.49
C GLU A 166 10.93 -50.55 -6.63
N GLU A 167 11.34 -49.32 -6.32
CA GLU A 167 11.64 -48.28 -7.33
C GLU A 167 13.06 -48.38 -7.92
N VAL A 168 13.98 -49.11 -7.27
CA VAL A 168 15.37 -49.36 -7.71
C VAL A 168 15.47 -50.66 -8.50
#